data_AF-A0A351MUD5-F1
#
_entry.id   AF-A0A351MUD5-F1
#
_cell.length_a   1.000
_cell.length_b   1.000
_cell.length_c   1.000
_cell.angle_alpha   90.00
_cell.angle_beta   90.00
_cell.angle_gamma   90.00
#
_symmetry.space_group_name_H-M   'P 1'
#
loop_
_entity.id
_entity.type
_entity.pdbx_description
1 polymer ?
#
loop_
_entity_poly.entity_id
_entity_poly.type
_entity_poly.pdbx_seq_one_letter_code
_entity_poly.pdbx_strand_id
1 'polypeptide(L)'
;RADGKDWDGLLHVNPRLKERALFSVFNPTNQAIERDILVPLYYAGLKDSAEFSINGASDTTRAKLDAASRAKIRLTLPPNSHTWVVFQE
;
A
#
# COMPACT_ATOMS: atom_id res chain seq x y z
N ARG A 1 -1.45 8.31 -11.45
CA ARG A 1 -1.04 8.09 -12.88
C ARG A 1 0.46 8.12 -12.86
N ALA A 2 1.14 7.15 -13.48
CA ALA A 2 2.60 7.15 -13.46
C ALA A 2 3.18 8.12 -14.49
N ASP A 3 3.31 9.40 -14.14
CA ASP A 3 3.83 10.44 -15.01
C ASP A 3 5.10 11.13 -14.48
N GLY A 4 5.65 10.63 -13.36
CA GLY A 4 6.87 11.15 -12.75
C GLY A 4 6.69 12.50 -12.03
N LYS A 5 5.47 13.03 -11.95
CA LYS A 5 5.17 14.33 -11.33
C LYS A 5 4.62 14.21 -9.91
N ASP A 6 4.11 13.03 -9.56
CA ASP A 6 3.63 12.65 -8.24
C ASP A 6 4.13 11.23 -7.95
N TRP A 7 3.71 10.63 -6.84
CA TRP A 7 4.06 9.24 -6.54
C TRP A 7 3.52 8.26 -7.59
N ASP A 8 4.30 7.22 -7.85
CA ASP A 8 3.98 6.12 -8.75
C ASP A 8 3.77 4.85 -7.93
N GLY A 9 2.73 4.07 -8.22
CA GLY A 9 2.40 2.88 -7.44
C GLY A 9 2.11 1.67 -8.30
N LEU A 10 2.53 0.51 -7.82
CA LEU A 10 2.23 -0.81 -8.37
C LEU A 10 1.66 -1.70 -7.28
N LEU A 11 0.52 -2.33 -7.57
CA LEU A 11 -0.11 -3.29 -6.68
C LEU A 11 -0.04 -4.68 -7.31
N HIS A 12 0.69 -5.58 -6.66
CA HIS A 12 0.66 -7.01 -6.94
C HIS A 12 -0.31 -7.69 -5.98
N VAL A 13 -1.11 -8.64 -6.47
CA VAL A 13 -2.09 -9.38 -5.67
C VAL A 13 -2.01 -10.87 -5.94
N ASN A 14 -2.07 -11.65 -4.88
CA ASN A 14 -2.21 -13.11 -4.93
C ASN A 14 -2.99 -13.62 -3.71
N PRO A 15 -4.31 -13.84 -3.82
CA PRO A 15 -5.15 -14.30 -2.72
C PRO A 15 -4.76 -15.65 -2.09
N ARG A 16 -3.92 -16.44 -2.76
CA ARG A 16 -3.55 -17.79 -2.32
C ARG A 16 -2.34 -17.79 -1.38
N LEU A 17 -1.66 -16.66 -1.22
CA LEU A 17 -0.51 -16.51 -0.33
C LEU A 17 -0.95 -16.01 1.05
N LYS A 18 -0.06 -16.15 2.04
CA LYS A 18 -0.22 -15.50 3.35
C LYS A 18 -0.23 -13.97 3.18
N GLU A 19 0.77 -13.47 2.46
CA GLU A 19 0.89 -12.08 2.05
C GLU A 19 0.10 -11.91 0.74
N ARG A 20 -1.13 -11.42 0.86
CA ARG A 20 -2.10 -11.43 -0.25
C ARG A 20 -1.92 -10.29 -1.23
N ALA A 21 -1.28 -9.20 -0.81
CA ALA A 21 -0.93 -8.10 -1.70
C ALA A 21 0.37 -7.41 -1.31
N LEU A 22 1.08 -6.92 -2.31
CA LEU A 22 2.24 -6.05 -2.16
C LEU A 22 1.99 -4.77 -2.94
N PHE A 23 1.95 -3.65 -2.25
CA PHE A 23 1.84 -2.32 -2.81
C PHE A 23 3.19 -1.63 -2.77
N SER A 24 3.84 -1.50 -3.92
CA SER A 24 5.10 -0.79 -4.06
C SER A 24 4.82 0.64 -4.53
N VAL A 25 5.41 1.61 -3.87
CA VAL A 25 5.25 3.04 -4.15
C VAL A 25 6.61 3.68 -4.32
N PHE A 26 6.76 4.48 -5.36
CA PHE A 26 7.94 5.26 -5.66
C PHE A 26 7.62 6.75 -5.63
N ASN A 27 8.50 7.53 -5.01
CA ASN A 27 8.49 8.98 -5.11
C ASN A 27 9.62 9.44 -6.06
N PRO A 28 9.30 9.82 -7.31
CA PRO A 28 10.29 10.31 -8.28
C PRO A 28 10.72 11.76 -8.02
N THR A 29 10.12 12.44 -7.05
CA THR A 29 10.35 13.86 -6.81
C THR A 29 11.50 14.10 -5.81
N ASN A 30 12.03 15.33 -5.82
CA ASN A 30 13.05 15.77 -4.87
C ASN A 30 12.47 16.25 -3.53
N GLN A 31 11.18 16.04 -3.27
CA GLN A 31 10.49 16.48 -2.06
C GLN A 31 9.83 15.29 -1.37
N ALA A 32 9.73 15.33 -0.04
CA ALA A 32 8.99 14.32 0.69
C ALA A 32 7.49 14.47 0.40
N ILE A 33 6.82 13.34 0.16
CA ILE A 33 5.36 13.30 -0.04
C ILE A 33 4.75 12.60 1.15
N GLU A 34 3.78 13.24 1.80
CA GLU A 34 2.93 12.56 2.78
C GLU A 34 1.49 12.54 2.33
N ARG A 35 0.91 11.34 2.19
CA ARG A 35 -0.42 11.22 1.63
C ARG A 35 -1.20 10.04 2.15
N ASP A 36 -2.51 10.22 2.16
CA ASP A 36 -3.46 9.13 2.33
C ASP A 36 -3.68 8.48 0.98
N ILE A 37 -3.30 7.21 0.85
CA ILE A 37 -3.47 6.42 -0.37
C ILE A 37 -4.57 5.38 -0.12
N LEU A 38 -5.53 5.31 -1.03
CA LEU A 38 -6.56 4.27 -1.06
C LEU A 38 -6.03 3.09 -1.90
N VAL A 39 -5.73 1.98 -1.23
CA VAL A 39 -5.23 0.75 -1.88
C VAL A 39 -6.40 -0.20 -2.12
N PRO A 40 -6.72 -0.54 -3.39
CA PRO A 40 -7.83 -1.44 -3.70
C PRO A 40 -7.43 -2.91 -3.50
N LEU A 41 -7.94 -3.56 -2.44
CA LEU A 41 -7.58 -4.94 -2.06
C LEU A 41 -8.64 -5.97 -2.45
N TYR A 42 -9.64 -5.58 -3.25
CA TYR A 42 -10.72 -6.48 -3.71
C TYR A 42 -10.17 -7.76 -4.34
N TYR A 43 -9.18 -7.64 -5.24
CA TYR A 43 -8.55 -8.79 -5.90
C TYR A 43 -7.56 -9.56 -5.03
N ALA A 44 -7.25 -9.06 -3.83
CA ALA A 44 -6.48 -9.79 -2.82
C ALA A 44 -7.36 -10.69 -1.94
N GLY A 45 -8.69 -10.65 -2.11
CA GLY A 45 -9.63 -11.43 -1.32
C GLY A 45 -9.78 -10.96 0.13
N LEU A 46 -9.31 -9.76 0.46
CA LEU A 46 -9.42 -9.15 1.78
C LEU A 46 -10.75 -8.40 1.93
N LYS A 47 -11.41 -8.59 3.08
CA LYS A 47 -12.71 -7.99 3.42
C LYS A 47 -12.72 -7.55 4.87
N ASP A 48 -13.49 -6.48 5.15
CA ASP A 48 -13.70 -5.86 6.46
C ASP A 48 -12.45 -5.25 7.13
N SER A 49 -11.35 -5.99 7.19
CA SER A 49 -10.05 -5.50 7.64
C SER A 49 -8.89 -6.19 6.91
N ALA A 50 -7.72 -5.57 7.01
CA ALA A 50 -6.46 -6.16 6.61
C ALA A 50 -5.37 -5.74 7.59
N GLU A 51 -4.43 -6.62 7.86
CA GLU A 51 -3.18 -6.25 8.48
C GLU A 51 -2.17 -5.83 7.43
N PHE A 52 -1.35 -4.83 7.74
CA PHE A 52 -0.29 -4.41 6.85
C PHE A 52 0.97 -4.03 7.60
N SER A 53 2.12 -4.21 6.95
CA SER A 53 3.42 -3.71 7.40
C SER A 53 4.04 -2.84 6.31
N ILE A 54 4.85 -1.86 6.73
CA ILE A 54 5.54 -0.94 5.85
C ILE A 54 7.03 -1.29 5.87
N ASN A 55 7.66 -1.38 4.69
CA ASN A 55 9.09 -1.66 4.53
C ASN A 55 9.59 -2.91 5.27
N GLY A 56 8.73 -3.93 5.40
CA GLY A 56 9.08 -5.19 6.07
C GLY A 56 9.21 -5.08 7.60
N ALA A 57 8.62 -4.06 8.22
CA ALA A 57 8.52 -3.98 9.67
C ALA A 57 7.84 -5.23 10.25
N SER A 58 8.36 -5.72 11.38
CA SER A 58 7.81 -6.89 12.10
C SER A 58 6.41 -6.61 12.65
N ASP A 59 6.14 -5.37 13.04
CA ASP A 59 4.86 -4.95 13.56
C ASP A 59 3.89 -4.68 12.42
N THR A 60 2.69 -5.25 12.53
CA THR A 60 1.58 -4.99 11.61
C THR A 60 0.58 -4.01 12.23
N THR A 61 -0.01 -3.19 11.38
CA THR A 61 -1.14 -2.32 11.73
C THR A 61 -2.39 -2.86 11.08
N ARG A 62 -3.52 -2.85 11.80
CA ARG A 62 -4.81 -3.25 11.24
C ARG A 62 -5.54 -2.05 10.65
N ALA A 63 -5.91 -2.14 9.37
CA ALA A 63 -6.78 -1.18 8.69
C ALA A 63 -8.18 -1.76 8.52
N LYS A 64 -9.21 -0.94 8.75
CA LYS A 64 -10.57 -1.26 8.28
C LYS A 64 -10.64 -1.02 6.77
N LEU A 65 -11.32 -1.91 6.08
CA LEU A 65 -11.60 -1.78 4.65
C LEU A 65 -12.97 -1.13 4.45
N ASP A 66 -13.08 -0.28 3.42
CA ASP A 66 -14.37 0.24 3.00
C ASP A 66 -15.21 -0.84 2.29
N ALA A 67 -16.46 -0.51 1.93
CA ALA A 67 -17.37 -1.42 1.24
C ALA A 67 -16.86 -1.91 -0.14
N ALA A 68 -15.85 -1.24 -0.71
CA ALA A 68 -15.18 -1.63 -1.95
C ALA A 68 -13.85 -2.37 -1.69
N SER A 69 -13.63 -2.87 -0.47
CA SER A 69 -12.40 -3.53 -0.04
C SER A 69 -11.15 -2.65 -0.23
N ARG A 70 -11.23 -1.34 0.06
CA ARG A 70 -10.08 -0.43 -0.02
C ARG A 70 -9.55 -0.10 1.35
N ALA A 71 -8.23 -0.17 1.51
CA ALA A 71 -7.53 0.28 2.71
C ALA A 71 -7.07 1.73 2.53
N LYS A 72 -7.36 2.60 3.50
CA LYS A 72 -6.80 3.95 3.55
C LYS A 72 -5.53 3.94 4.41
N ILE A 73 -4.37 4.12 3.78
CA ILE A 73 -3.07 4.12 4.46
C ILE A 73 -2.41 5.50 4.35
N ARG A 74 -1.86 6.00 5.45
CA ARG A 74 -1.00 7.19 5.44
C ARG A 74 0.43 6.73 5.18
N LEU A 75 1.04 7.21 4.10
CA LEU A 75 2.44 6.94 3.78
C LEU A 75 3.25 8.24 3.78
N THR A 76 4.46 8.16 4.31
CA THR A 76 5.51 9.17 4.16
C THR A 76 6.54 8.60 3.20
N LEU A 77 6.69 9.25 2.04
CA LEU A 77 7.57 8.85 0.95
C LEU A 77 8.72 9.85 0.85
N PRO A 78 9.94 9.49 1.30
CA PRO A 78 11.12 10.33 1.12
C PRO A 78 11.39 10.66 -0.36
N PRO A 79 12.14 11.72 -0.67
CA PRO A 79 12.58 12.02 -2.03
C PRO A 79 13.32 10.84 -2.68
N ASN A 80 13.08 10.61 -3.98
CA ASN A 80 13.79 9.59 -4.77
C ASN A 80 13.83 8.20 -4.10
N SER A 81 12.74 7.79 -3.45
CA SER A 81 12.72 6.57 -2.63
C SER A 81 11.57 5.64 -2.97
N HIS A 82 11.77 4.37 -2.66
CA HIS A 82 10.74 3.34 -2.72
C HIS A 82 10.26 3.01 -1.30
N THR A 83 8.96 2.81 -1.17
CA THR A 83 8.31 2.28 0.02
C THR A 83 7.39 1.16 -0.42
N TRP A 84 7.37 0.05 0.30
CA TRP A 84 6.43 -1.04 0.01
C TRP A 84 5.58 -1.36 1.23
N VAL A 85 4.36 -1.81 0.96
CA VAL A 85 3.38 -2.20 1.95
C VAL A 85 2.92 -3.61 1.64
N VAL A 86 3.03 -4.50 2.61
CA VAL A 86 2.56 -5.89 2.49
C VAL A 86 1.23 -5.99 3.22
N PHE A 87 0.23 -6.63 2.61
CA PHE A 87 -1.09 -6.83 3.19
C PHE A 87 -1.39 -8.32 3.40
N GLN A 88 -1.99 -8.63 4.54
CA GLN A 88 -2.51 -9.94 4.92
C GLN A 88 -3.86 -9.79 5.64
N GLU A 89 -4.45 -10.91 6.05
CA GLU A 89 -5.71 -10.96 6.82
C GLU A 89 -5.57 -10.49 8.28
#